data_AF-A0A9D7Y9M7-F1
#
_entry.id   AF-A0A9D7Y9M7-F1
#
_cell.length_a   1.000
_cell.length_b   1.000
_cell.length_c   1.000
_cell.angle_alpha   90.00
_cell.angle_beta   90.00
_cell.angle_gamma   90.00
#
_symmetry.space_group_name_H-M   'P 1'
#
loop_
_entity.id
_entity.type
_entity.pdbx_description
1 polymer ?
#
loop_
_entity_poly.entity_id
_entity_poly.type
_entity_poly.pdbx_seq_one_letter_code
_entity_poly.pdbx_strand_id
1 'polypeptide(L)'
;MAVNIYNKNKNEKIAPLLLIPLVENAFKHGDFKHPEFPLIIELLNFNNELSFIVENKKGQQQKDKLYGIGIANLKRRLELIYPNRYYFDIEESEKSYKAIIKIKW
;
A
#
# COMPACT_ATOMS: atom_id res chain seq x y z
N MET A 1 11.20 -10.96 -1.62
CA MET A 1 10.60 -9.63 -1.82
C MET A 1 10.60 -9.35 -3.31
N ALA A 2 9.48 -8.90 -3.85
CA ALA A 2 9.38 -8.45 -5.23
C ALA A 2 8.90 -7.00 -5.24
N VAL A 3 9.59 -6.16 -6.00
CA VAL A 3 9.20 -4.76 -6.23
C VAL A 3 9.02 -4.58 -7.73
N ASN A 4 7.79 -4.36 -8.15
CA ASN A 4 7.44 -4.19 -9.55
C ASN A 4 7.03 -2.74 -9.80
N ILE A 5 7.66 -2.08 -10.78
CA ILE A 5 7.33 -0.71 -11.16
C ILE A 5 7.08 -0.68 -12.66
N TYR A 6 5.84 -0.37 -13.05
CA TYR A 6 5.41 -0.24 -14.42
C TYR A 6 4.95 1.18 -14.65
N ASN A 7 5.66 1.93 -15.49
CA ASN A 7 5.26 3.29 -15.83
C ASN A 7 5.18 3.50 -17.34
N LYS A 8 3.96 3.79 -17.84
CA LYS A 8 3.74 4.14 -19.24
C LYS A 8 3.60 5.66 -19.49
N ASN A 9 3.47 6.48 -18.44
CA ASN A 9 3.23 7.92 -18.53
C ASN A 9 4.36 8.72 -17.83
N LYS A 10 5.00 9.64 -18.54
CA LYS A 10 6.25 10.29 -18.07
C LYS A 10 6.07 11.49 -17.12
N ASN A 11 4.87 12.07 -17.01
CA ASN A 11 4.70 13.40 -16.40
C ASN A 11 3.80 13.44 -15.15
N GLU A 12 3.24 12.30 -14.73
CA GLU A 12 2.37 12.24 -13.55
C GLU A 12 3.20 12.17 -12.27
N LYS A 13 2.80 12.93 -11.25
CA LYS A 13 3.53 13.04 -9.98
C LYS A 13 2.60 12.69 -8.82
N ILE A 14 3.08 11.80 -7.95
CA ILE A 14 2.41 11.46 -6.70
C ILE A 14 2.91 12.37 -5.56
N ALA A 15 2.04 12.65 -4.59
CA ALA A 15 2.41 13.33 -3.37
C ALA A 15 3.56 12.59 -2.65
N PRO A 16 4.62 13.30 -2.24
CA PRO A 16 5.72 12.70 -1.51
C PRO A 16 5.23 11.98 -0.26
N LEU A 17 5.92 10.88 0.09
CA LEU A 17 5.71 10.10 1.31
C LEU A 17 4.33 9.42 1.44
N LEU A 18 3.46 9.52 0.42
CA LEU A 18 2.10 8.96 0.48
C LEU A 18 2.11 7.43 0.63
N LEU A 19 3.05 6.75 -0.02
CA LEU A 19 3.11 5.28 -0.07
C LEU A 19 3.87 4.66 1.11
N ILE A 20 4.69 5.45 1.81
CA ILE A 20 5.59 4.99 2.88
C ILE A 20 4.84 4.28 4.01
N PRO A 21 3.71 4.79 4.53
CA PRO A 21 3.02 4.13 5.64
C PRO A 21 2.59 2.69 5.34
N LEU A 22 2.29 2.37 4.07
CA LEU A 22 1.90 1.01 3.67
C LEU A 22 3.10 0.07 3.62
N VAL A 23 4.22 0.54 3.06
CA VAL A 23 5.46 -0.23 3.00
C VAL A 23 6.00 -0.48 4.41
N GLU A 24 6.01 0.55 5.27
CA GLU A 24 6.41 0.39 6.67
C GLU A 24 5.51 -0.58 7.43
N ASN A 25 4.19 -0.53 7.22
CA ASN A 25 3.25 -1.46 7.84
C ASN A 25 3.60 -2.91 7.44
N ALA A 26 3.82 -3.14 6.14
CA ALA A 26 4.20 -4.45 5.65
C ALA A 26 5.51 -4.96 6.27
N PHE A 27 6.54 -4.11 6.42
CA PHE A 27 7.79 -4.48 7.11
C PHE A 27 7.64 -4.72 8.62
N LYS A 28 6.79 -3.94 9.31
CA LYS A 28 6.56 -4.07 10.75
C LYS A 28 5.78 -5.33 11.11
N HIS A 29 4.82 -5.71 10.28
CA HIS A 29 3.84 -6.75 10.59
C HIS A 29 3.94 -7.99 9.70
N GLY A 30 4.86 -7.96 8.72
CA GLY A 30 5.07 -9.04 7.77
C GLY A 30 5.86 -10.21 8.32
N ASP A 31 5.43 -11.42 7.95
CA ASP A 31 6.25 -12.63 8.11
C ASP A 31 7.03 -12.90 6.82
N PHE A 32 8.34 -12.76 6.89
CA PHE A 32 9.25 -12.95 5.75
C PHE A 32 10.01 -14.28 5.79
N LYS A 33 9.67 -15.18 6.72
CA LYS A 33 10.31 -16.49 6.86
C LYS A 33 9.80 -17.53 5.85
N HIS A 34 8.78 -17.16 5.07
CA HIS A 34 8.05 -18.00 4.13
C HIS A 34 8.31 -17.55 2.68
N PRO A 35 9.29 -18.15 1.97
CA PRO A 35 9.61 -17.79 0.59
C PRO A 35 8.42 -17.92 -0.37
N GLU A 36 7.49 -18.83 -0.08
CA GLU A 36 6.26 -19.07 -0.83
C GLU A 36 5.23 -17.94 -0.71
N PHE A 37 5.40 -17.03 0.25
CA PHE A 37 4.50 -15.90 0.50
C PHE A 37 5.30 -14.60 0.65
N PRO A 38 5.94 -14.14 -0.44
CA PRO A 38 6.83 -12.99 -0.36
C PRO A 38 6.06 -11.70 -0.08
N LEU A 39 6.76 -10.71 0.46
CA LEU A 39 6.33 -9.32 0.37
C LEU A 39 6.23 -8.91 -1.10
N ILE A 40 5.03 -8.48 -1.51
CA ILE A 40 4.72 -7.93 -2.82
C ILE A 40 4.54 -6.43 -2.67
N ILE A 41 5.29 -5.66 -3.46
CA ILE A 41 5.11 -4.22 -3.63
C ILE A 41 4.98 -3.98 -5.13
N GLU A 42 3.81 -3.49 -5.56
CA GLU A 42 3.53 -3.23 -6.96
C GLU A 42 3.08 -1.79 -7.16
N LEU A 43 3.71 -1.09 -8.11
CA LEU A 43 3.33 0.24 -8.57
C LEU A 43 3.09 0.17 -10.08
N LEU A 44 1.82 0.33 -10.48
CA LEU A 44 1.39 0.35 -11.87
C LEU A 44 0.85 1.73 -12.20
N ASN A 45 1.37 2.35 -13.26
CA ASN A 45 0.86 3.60 -13.79
C ASN A 45 0.46 3.42 -15.26
N PHE A 46 -0.85 3.36 -15.49
CA PHE A 46 -1.44 3.04 -16.80
C PHE A 46 -2.85 3.61 -16.92
N ASN A 47 -3.28 3.96 -18.14
CA ASN A 47 -4.65 4.42 -18.43
C ASN A 47 -5.16 5.53 -17.50
N ASN A 48 -4.34 6.55 -17.27
CA ASN A 48 -4.69 7.71 -16.43
C ASN A 48 -5.00 7.33 -14.96
N GLU A 49 -4.47 6.21 -14.49
CA GLU A 49 -4.62 5.71 -13.13
C GLU A 49 -3.29 5.15 -12.61
N LEU A 50 -2.94 5.55 -11.39
CA LEU A 50 -1.89 4.94 -10.60
C LEU A 50 -2.53 3.90 -9.68
N SER A 51 -2.04 2.66 -9.69
CA SER A 51 -2.36 1.64 -8.71
C SER A 51 -1.10 1.29 -7.91
N PHE A 52 -1.23 1.28 -6.60
CA PHE A 52 -0.19 0.84 -5.68
C PHE A 52 -0.74 -0.25 -4.77
N ILE A 53 -0.06 -1.40 -4.72
CA ILE A 53 -0.44 -2.57 -3.94
C ILE A 53 0.73 -2.96 -3.06
N VAL A 54 0.45 -3.20 -1.78
CA VAL A 54 1.39 -3.81 -0.84
C VAL A 54 0.70 -5.01 -0.19
N GLU A 55 1.28 -6.18 -0.34
CA GLU A 55 0.76 -7.42 0.24
C GLU A 55 1.85 -8.20 0.97
N ASN A 56 1.55 -8.64 2.19
CA ASN A 56 2.45 -9.45 2.99
C ASN A 56 1.69 -10.57 3.73
N LYS A 57 2.41 -11.66 4.02
CA LYS A 57 1.96 -12.63 5.02
C LYS A 57 1.94 -11.96 6.40
N LYS A 58 0.92 -12.24 7.20
CA LYS A 58 0.80 -11.70 8.57
C LYS A 58 1.72 -12.45 9.53
N GLY A 59 2.47 -11.71 10.35
CA GLY A 59 3.22 -12.25 11.47
C GLY A 59 2.34 -12.83 12.58
N GLN A 60 2.87 -13.78 13.34
CA GLN A 60 2.16 -14.46 14.43
C GLN A 60 1.94 -13.59 15.69
N GLN A 61 2.53 -12.39 15.80
CA GLN A 61 2.36 -11.52 16.98
C GLN A 61 2.35 -10.01 16.64
N GLN A 62 1.21 -9.35 16.89
CA GLN A 62 0.97 -8.35 17.96
C GLN A 62 -0.26 -7.51 17.59
N LYS A 63 -1.32 -7.62 18.40
CA LYS A 63 -2.43 -6.65 18.44
C LYS A 63 -1.93 -5.38 19.14
N ASP A 64 -1.03 -4.65 18.51
CA ASP A 64 -0.66 -3.33 19.03
C ASP A 64 -1.80 -2.35 18.76
N LYS A 65 -2.30 -1.70 19.81
CA LYS A 65 -3.37 -0.69 19.75
C LYS A 65 -3.02 0.54 18.87
N LEU A 66 -1.77 0.66 18.41
CA LEU A 66 -1.31 1.70 17.49
C LEU A 66 -1.60 1.38 16.01
N TYR A 67 -2.13 0.18 15.71
CA TYR A 67 -2.68 -0.17 14.41
C TYR A 67 -3.74 0.88 14.01
N GLY A 68 -3.39 1.74 13.06
CA GLY A 68 -4.34 2.67 12.47
C GLY A 68 -3.92 4.13 12.42
N ILE A 69 -2.93 4.61 13.20
CA ILE A 69 -2.52 6.03 13.10
C ILE A 69 -1.93 6.33 11.72
N GLY A 70 -1.02 5.48 11.23
CA GLY A 70 -0.42 5.63 9.90
C GLY A 70 -1.46 5.55 8.78
N ILE A 71 -2.41 4.62 8.88
CA ILE A 71 -3.49 4.43 7.90
C ILE A 71 -4.51 5.58 7.96
N ALA A 72 -4.87 6.06 9.15
CA ALA A 72 -5.79 7.19 9.31
C ALA A 72 -5.17 8.48 8.74
N ASN A 73 -3.87 8.70 9.00
CA ASN A 73 -3.14 9.82 8.42
C ASN A 73 -3.03 9.71 6.89
N LEU A 74 -2.82 8.50 6.38
CA LEU A 74 -2.84 8.23 4.94
C LEU A 74 -4.22 8.57 4.33
N LYS A 75 -5.31 8.03 4.88
CA LYS A 75 -6.69 8.31 4.41
C LYS A 75 -6.97 9.81 4.41
N ARG A 76 -6.62 10.51 5.49
CA ARG A 76 -6.79 11.97 5.57
C ARG A 76 -5.99 12.72 4.50
N ARG A 77 -4.74 12.31 4.23
CA ARG A 77 -3.91 12.93 3.19
C ARG A 77 -4.45 12.65 1.79
N LEU A 78 -4.94 11.44 1.53
CA LEU A 78 -5.58 11.08 0.27
C LEU A 78 -6.80 11.96 0.01
N GLU A 79 -7.67 12.13 1.00
CA GLU A 79 -8.86 12.99 0.90
C GLU A 79 -8.48 14.45 0.60
N LEU A 80 -7.46 14.98 1.28
CA LEU A 80 -7.02 16.37 1.12
C LEU A 80 -6.36 16.64 -0.25
N ILE A 81 -5.58 15.70 -0.78
CA ILE A 81 -4.75 15.91 -1.98
C ILE A 81 -5.44 15.41 -3.25
N TYR A 82 -6.25 14.34 -3.14
CA TYR A 82 -6.89 13.67 -4.26
C TYR A 82 -8.42 13.54 -4.08
N PRO A 83 -9.15 14.60 -3.68
CA PRO A 83 -10.58 14.50 -3.40
C PRO A 83 -11.34 13.91 -4.60
N ASN A 84 -12.19 12.92 -4.34
CA ASN A 84 -12.96 12.17 -5.35
C ASN A 84 -12.15 11.49 -6.47
N ARG A 85 -10.81 11.44 -6.35
CA ARG A 85 -9.90 10.84 -7.34
C ARG A 85 -9.12 9.65 -6.81
N TYR A 86 -9.39 9.20 -5.58
CA TYR A 86 -8.73 8.04 -5.02
C TYR A 86 -9.70 6.92 -4.65
N TYR A 87 -9.17 5.71 -4.66
CA TYR A 87 -9.72 4.54 -3.97
C TYR A 87 -8.65 4.05 -3.00
N PHE A 88 -9.07 3.72 -1.78
CA PHE A 88 -8.19 3.10 -0.80
C PHE A 88 -8.92 2.00 -0.06
N ASP A 89 -8.30 0.83 -0.03
CA ASP A 89 -8.88 -0.35 0.58
C ASP A 89 -7.83 -1.24 1.24
N ILE A 90 -8.28 -2.03 2.21
CA ILE A 90 -7.49 -3.00 2.95
C ILE A 90 -8.24 -4.32 2.91
N GLU A 91 -7.66 -5.30 2.23
CA GLU A 91 -8.10 -6.68 2.21
C GLU A 91 -7.27 -7.46 3.25
N GLU A 92 -7.93 -8.02 4.25
CA GLU A 92 -7.28 -8.78 5.32
C GLU A 92 -7.87 -10.18 5.44
N SER A 93 -7.00 -11.18 5.45
CA SER A 93 -7.35 -12.57 5.75
C SER A 93 -6.66 -13.03 7.02
N GLU A 94 -6.86 -14.30 7.39
CA GLU A 94 -6.09 -14.91 8.48
C GLU A 94 -4.58 -14.93 8.19
N LYS A 95 -4.20 -15.05 6.91
CA LYS A 95 -2.81 -15.28 6.49
C LYS A 95 -2.15 -14.06 5.87
N SER A 96 -2.91 -13.15 5.28
CA SER A 96 -2.38 -12.04 4.48
C SER A 96 -3.02 -10.71 4.83
N TYR A 97 -2.25 -9.65 4.61
CA TYR A 97 -2.69 -8.27 4.67
C TYR A 97 -2.34 -7.60 3.35
N LYS A 98 -3.31 -6.97 2.71
CA LYS A 98 -3.14 -6.32 1.41
C LYS A 98 -3.75 -4.93 1.42
N ALA A 99 -2.93 -3.92 1.17
CA ALA A 99 -3.36 -2.53 1.04
C ALA A 99 -3.33 -2.11 -0.43
N ILE A 100 -4.38 -1.44 -0.87
CA ILE A 100 -4.58 -1.02 -2.26
C ILE A 100 -4.85 0.48 -2.27
N ILE A 101 -4.06 1.23 -3.03
CA ILE A 101 -4.35 2.62 -3.42
C ILE A 101 -4.57 2.64 -4.93
N LYS A 102 -5.60 3.36 -5.38
CA LYS A 102 -5.73 3.80 -6.77
C LYS A 102 -5.92 5.31 -6.81
N ILE A 103 -5.25 6.00 -7.72
CA ILE A 103 -5.36 7.45 -7.91
C ILE A 103 -5.59 7.71 -9.40
N LYS A 104 -6.67 8.41 -9.72
CA LYS A 104 -6.95 8.89 -11.07
C LYS A 104 -6.30 10.25 -11.27
N TRP A 105 -5.64 10.43 -12.41
CA TRP A 105 -4.99 11.70 -12.76
C TRP A 105 -6.01 12.76 -13.20
#